data_AF-A0A9X8VKC3-F1
#
_entry.id   AF-A0A9X8VKC3-F1
#
_cell.length_a   1.000
_cell.length_b   1.000
_cell.length_c   1.000
_cell.angle_alpha   90.00
_cell.angle_beta   90.00
_cell.angle_gamma   90.00
#
_symmetry.space_group_name_H-M   'P 1'
#
loop_
_entity.id
_entity.type
_entity.pdbx_description
1 polymer ?
#
loop_
_entity_poly.entity_id
_entity_poly.type
_entity_poly.pdbx_seq_one_letter_code
_entity_poly.pdbx_strand_id
1 'polypeptide(L)'
;QVLFCGVCHSDLHQARNEWSNTIYPVVPGHEIVGRVSAVGDHVSRYRVGDLVGVGCMVDSCRSCPSCDEGLEQYCENGFTGTYNGQDRHTGAVTYGGYSTNLVVDQDFVLRVPENLDPAGVAPLLCAGITTYSPLRQ
;
A
#
# COMPACT_ATOMS: atom_id res chain seq x y z
N GLN A 1 4.85 -3.84 -11.78
CA GLN A 1 3.78 -4.74 -12.29
C GLN A 1 3.14 -5.46 -11.12
N VAL A 2 1.81 -5.46 -11.05
CA VAL A 2 1.06 -6.26 -10.06
C VAL A 2 0.96 -7.70 -10.54
N LEU A 3 1.24 -8.66 -9.65
CA LEU A 3 1.09 -10.09 -9.93
C LEU A 3 -0.12 -10.68 -9.19
N PHE A 4 -0.29 -10.30 -7.93
CA PHE A 4 -1.38 -10.73 -7.08
C PHE A 4 -1.90 -9.53 -6.29
N CYS A 5 -3.21 -9.47 -6.08
CA CYS A 5 -3.83 -8.56 -5.13
C CYS A 5 -4.84 -9.33 -4.30
N GLY A 6 -4.70 -9.28 -2.98
CA GLY A 6 -5.69 -9.83 -2.05
C GLY A 6 -6.99 -9.02 -2.08
N VAL A 7 -8.06 -9.64 -1.58
CA VAL A 7 -9.38 -9.03 -1.43
C VAL A 7 -9.66 -8.90 0.05
N CYS A 8 -9.74 -7.65 0.53
CA CYS A 8 -10.05 -7.33 1.91
C CYS A 8 -11.48 -6.76 2.01
N HIS A 9 -12.13 -6.90 3.17
CA HIS A 9 -13.51 -6.41 3.32
C HIS A 9 -13.61 -4.87 3.26
N SER A 10 -12.52 -4.18 3.59
CA SER A 10 -12.32 -2.75 3.34
C SER A 10 -12.57 -2.37 1.87
N ASP A 11 -12.19 -3.23 0.92
CA ASP A 11 -12.39 -3.00 -0.51
C ASP A 11 -13.88 -2.95 -0.85
N LEU A 12 -14.71 -3.78 -0.19
CA LEU A 12 -16.17 -3.77 -0.36
C LEU A 12 -16.80 -2.55 0.29
N HIS A 13 -16.39 -2.20 1.52
CA HIS A 13 -16.88 -1.00 2.20
C HIS A 13 -16.66 0.24 1.33
N GLN A 14 -15.51 0.34 0.66
CA GLN A 14 -15.20 1.45 -0.24
C GLN A 14 -15.90 1.32 -1.59
N ALA A 15 -15.93 0.15 -2.23
CA ALA A 15 -16.63 0.00 -3.51
C ALA A 15 -18.13 0.37 -3.41
N ARG A 16 -18.75 0.07 -2.26
CA ARG A 16 -20.17 0.33 -1.98
C ARG A 16 -20.44 1.66 -1.26
N ASN A 17 -19.40 2.43 -0.96
CA ASN A 17 -19.51 3.67 -0.20
C ASN A 17 -20.21 3.51 1.17
N GLU A 18 -20.00 2.38 1.84
CA GLU A 18 -20.57 2.08 3.16
C GLU A 18 -19.99 2.99 4.25
N TRP A 19 -18.82 3.61 4.01
CA TRP A 19 -18.22 4.63 4.86
C TRP A 19 -18.54 6.07 4.45
N SER A 20 -19.37 6.28 3.42
CA SER A 20 -19.81 7.60 2.95
C SER A 20 -18.67 8.58 2.57
N ASN A 21 -17.53 8.06 2.13
CA ASN A 21 -16.34 8.84 1.77
C ASN A 21 -15.67 8.39 0.45
N THR A 22 -16.35 7.60 -0.36
CA THR A 22 -15.78 7.08 -1.61
C THR A 22 -15.73 8.17 -2.68
N ILE A 23 -14.56 8.28 -3.32
CA ILE A 23 -14.30 9.15 -4.47
C ILE A 23 -14.37 8.26 -5.71
N TYR A 24 -15.38 8.48 -6.56
CA TYR A 24 -15.56 7.73 -7.80
C TYR A 24 -14.92 8.46 -9.01
N PRO A 25 -14.35 7.73 -10.00
CA PRO A 25 -14.22 6.26 -10.05
C PRO A 25 -13.26 5.74 -8.98
N VAL A 26 -13.49 4.51 -8.49
CA VAL A 26 -12.65 3.85 -7.48
C VAL A 26 -12.09 2.55 -8.03
N VAL A 27 -10.82 2.28 -7.74
CA VAL A 27 -10.16 0.99 -8.00
C VAL A 27 -9.63 0.50 -6.65
N PRO A 28 -10.30 -0.45 -5.98
CA PRO A 28 -9.84 -0.97 -4.69
C PRO A 28 -8.60 -1.88 -4.78
N GLY A 29 -8.25 -2.49 -3.65
CA GLY A 29 -7.14 -3.43 -3.53
C GLY A 29 -5.92 -2.79 -2.86
N HIS A 30 -5.53 -3.34 -1.71
CA HIS A 30 -4.40 -2.86 -0.92
C HIS A 30 -3.57 -3.98 -0.27
N GLU A 31 -3.59 -5.14 -0.91
CA GLU A 31 -2.87 -6.36 -0.52
C GLU A 31 -2.04 -6.81 -1.71
N ILE A 32 -1.07 -6.00 -2.14
CA ILE A 32 -0.46 -6.12 -3.47
C ILE A 32 0.88 -6.83 -3.39
N VAL A 33 1.08 -7.85 -4.22
CA VAL A 33 2.40 -8.43 -4.50
C VAL A 33 2.72 -8.28 -5.98
N GLY A 34 3.92 -7.82 -6.28
CA GLY A 34 4.34 -7.49 -7.63
C GLY A 34 5.83 -7.52 -7.86
N ARG A 35 6.23 -7.16 -9.08
CA ARG A 35 7.64 -6.95 -9.44
C ARG A 35 7.89 -5.50 -9.81
N VAL A 36 9.03 -4.99 -9.37
CA VAL A 36 9.51 -3.66 -9.74
C VAL A 36 9.79 -3.63 -11.25
N SER A 37 9.06 -2.79 -11.99
CA SER A 37 9.22 -2.63 -13.44
C SER A 37 10.05 -1.40 -13.83
N ALA A 38 10.11 -0.40 -12.95
CA ALA A 38 10.91 0.82 -13.09
C ALA A 38 11.20 1.37 -11.69
N VAL A 39 12.25 2.18 -11.57
CA VAL A 39 12.60 2.90 -10.33
C VAL A 39 12.92 4.35 -10.67
N GLY A 40 12.67 5.27 -9.74
CA GLY A 40 13.09 6.67 -9.89
C GLY A 40 14.60 6.85 -9.68
N ASP A 41 15.15 7.96 -10.18
CA ASP A 41 16.59 8.21 -10.21
C ASP A 41 17.28 8.21 -8.82
N HIS A 42 16.50 8.51 -7.77
CA HIS A 42 16.99 8.56 -6.39
C HIS A 42 16.59 7.31 -5.55
N VAL A 43 15.98 6.30 -6.18
CA VAL A 43 15.65 5.05 -5.50
C VAL A 43 16.90 4.20 -5.35
N SER A 44 17.19 3.79 -4.11
CA SER A 44 18.37 2.96 -3.79
C SER A 44 17.99 1.64 -3.10
N ARG A 45 16.78 1.56 -2.54
CA ARG A 45 16.31 0.39 -1.78
C ARG A 45 15.85 -0.76 -2.66
N TYR A 46 15.54 -0.52 -3.93
CA TYR A 46 14.95 -1.50 -4.85
C TYR A 46 15.58 -1.40 -6.23
N ARG A 47 15.50 -2.49 -7.00
CA ARG A 47 15.90 -2.55 -8.41
C ARG A 47 14.85 -3.25 -9.24
N VAL A 48 14.89 -3.03 -10.56
CA VAL A 48 14.02 -3.72 -11.51
C VAL A 48 14.15 -5.24 -11.35
N GLY A 49 13.00 -5.92 -11.31
CA GLY A 49 12.89 -7.37 -11.12
C GLY A 49 12.65 -7.84 -9.68
N ASP A 50 12.95 -7.01 -8.68
CA ASP A 50 12.74 -7.34 -7.26
C ASP A 50 11.26 -7.68 -7.00
N LEU A 51 11.03 -8.74 -6.21
CA LEU A 51 9.70 -9.12 -5.72
C LEU A 51 9.35 -8.28 -4.49
N VAL A 52 8.24 -7.55 -4.57
CA VAL A 52 7.86 -6.54 -3.58
C VAL A 52 6.38 -6.59 -3.24
N GLY A 53 6.05 -6.05 -2.06
CA GLY A 53 4.69 -5.90 -1.56
C GLY A 53 4.34 -4.44 -1.30
N VAL A 54 3.06 -4.11 -1.43
CA VAL A 54 2.49 -2.81 -1.05
C VAL A 54 1.20 -3.06 -0.26
N GLY A 55 1.10 -2.43 0.91
CA GLY A 55 -0.04 -2.58 1.83
C GLY A 55 -1.08 -1.48 1.68
N CYS A 56 -1.64 -1.05 2.81
CA CYS A 56 -2.75 -0.08 2.91
C CYS A 56 -2.37 1.39 2.67
N MET A 57 -1.07 1.71 2.64
CA MET A 57 -0.56 3.08 2.58
C MET A 57 0.52 3.18 1.51
N VAL A 58 0.60 4.32 0.84
CA VAL A 58 1.58 4.60 -0.23
C VAL A 58 2.42 5.85 0.02
N ASP A 59 2.05 6.67 1.01
CA ASP A 59 2.83 7.84 1.43
C ASP A 59 2.41 8.35 2.82
N SER A 60 3.22 9.21 3.44
CA SER A 60 2.93 9.96 4.67
C SER A 60 3.72 11.28 4.68
N CYS A 61 3.64 12.08 5.75
CA CYS A 61 4.43 13.32 5.83
C CYS A 61 5.92 13.08 6.11
N ARG A 62 6.29 11.91 6.68
CA ARG A 62 7.67 11.53 7.01
C ARG A 62 8.44 12.51 7.91
N SER A 63 7.73 13.35 8.66
CA SER A 63 8.36 14.41 9.47
C SER A 63 7.65 14.72 10.79
N CYS A 64 6.55 14.02 11.10
CA CYS A 64 5.85 14.17 12.37
C CYS A 64 6.30 13.07 13.36
N PRO A 65 6.13 13.25 14.68
CA PRO A 65 6.55 12.29 15.70
C PRO A 65 6.14 10.84 15.40
N SER A 66 4.89 10.60 14.99
CA SER A 66 4.43 9.24 14.64
C SER A 66 5.19 8.64 13.46
N CYS A 67 5.55 9.45 12.45
CA CYS A 67 6.35 8.95 11.33
C CYS A 67 7.79 8.65 11.76
N ASP A 68 8.38 9.47 12.64
CA ASP A 68 9.73 9.25 13.16
C ASP A 68 9.84 7.96 14.00
N GLU A 69 8.72 7.52 14.59
CA GLU A 69 8.60 6.25 15.32
C GLU A 69 8.26 5.05 14.43
N GLY A 70 8.12 5.22 13.10
CA GLY A 70 7.68 4.15 12.19
C GLY A 70 6.22 3.75 12.36
N LEU A 71 5.38 4.72 12.75
CA LEU A 71 3.94 4.61 12.92
C LEU A 71 3.21 5.50 11.91
N GLU A 72 3.55 5.35 10.62
CA GLU A 72 3.03 6.18 9.54
C GLU A 72 1.50 6.10 9.41
N GLN A 73 0.86 5.01 9.86
CA GLN A 73 -0.59 4.88 9.95
C GLN A 73 -1.24 5.89 10.93
N TYR A 74 -0.45 6.44 11.84
CA TYR A 74 -0.85 7.49 12.79
C TYR A 74 -0.26 8.84 12.42
N CYS A 75 0.19 9.03 11.17
CA CYS A 75 0.72 10.31 10.70
C CYS A 75 -0.22 11.47 11.07
N GLU A 76 0.29 12.44 11.81
CA GLU A 76 -0.48 13.59 12.31
C GLU A 76 -0.99 14.50 11.18
N ASN A 77 -0.33 14.44 10.02
CA ASN A 77 -0.73 15.14 8.80
C ASN A 77 -1.57 14.26 7.86
N GLY A 78 -2.01 13.09 8.31
CA GLY A 78 -2.70 12.05 7.55
C GLY A 78 -1.75 11.16 6.74
N PHE A 79 -2.06 9.87 6.58
CA PHE A 79 -1.37 9.03 5.61
C PHE A 79 -2.10 9.06 4.25
N THR A 80 -1.42 8.67 3.18
CA THR A 80 -2.03 8.48 1.87
C THR A 80 -2.38 7.01 1.68
N GLY A 81 -3.67 6.71 1.57
CA GLY A 81 -4.15 5.35 1.32
C GLY A 81 -3.82 4.86 -0.09
N THR A 82 -3.62 3.55 -0.25
CA THR A 82 -3.32 2.91 -1.54
C THR A 82 -4.41 3.14 -2.60
N TYR A 83 -5.64 3.32 -2.16
CA TYR A 83 -6.75 3.78 -2.98
C TYR A 83 -7.65 4.72 -2.19
N ASN A 84 -8.48 5.51 -2.87
CA ASN A 84 -9.39 6.49 -2.27
C ASN A 84 -8.68 7.53 -1.37
N GLY A 85 -7.36 7.65 -1.50
CA GLY A 85 -6.56 8.69 -0.86
C GLY A 85 -6.31 9.84 -1.84
N GLN A 86 -5.74 10.92 -1.32
CA GLN A 86 -5.23 12.01 -2.13
C GLN A 86 -3.71 11.89 -2.22
N ASP A 87 -3.19 11.71 -3.43
CA ASP A 87 -1.77 11.69 -3.71
C ASP A 87 -1.14 13.04 -3.36
N ARG A 88 -0.08 13.02 -2.54
CA ARG A 88 0.55 14.23 -2.00
C ARG A 88 1.36 15.02 -3.02
N HIS A 89 1.75 14.39 -4.13
CA HIS A 89 2.60 15.00 -5.15
C HIS A 89 1.79 15.64 -6.27
N THR A 90 0.69 15.00 -6.65
CA THR A 90 -0.14 15.36 -7.80
C THR A 90 -1.50 15.92 -7.40
N GLY A 91 -1.94 15.68 -6.17
CA GLY A 91 -3.29 16.01 -5.69
C GLY A 91 -4.39 15.12 -6.26
N ALA A 92 -4.05 14.15 -7.11
CA ALA A 92 -4.98 13.22 -7.72
C ALA A 92 -5.44 12.13 -6.73
N VAL A 93 -6.49 11.40 -7.10
CA VAL A 93 -6.97 10.26 -6.31
C VAL A 93 -6.05 9.07 -6.53
N THR A 94 -5.75 8.33 -5.46
CA THR A 94 -5.00 7.06 -5.56
C THR A 94 -5.90 5.92 -6.02
N TYR A 95 -5.33 5.03 -6.86
CA TYR A 95 -5.98 3.85 -7.40
C TYR A 95 -5.21 2.59 -7.00
N GLY A 96 -5.94 1.58 -6.53
CA GLY A 96 -5.40 0.40 -5.87
C GLY A 96 -4.99 -0.74 -6.79
N GLY A 97 -4.74 -1.87 -6.15
CA GLY A 97 -4.12 -3.08 -6.69
C GLY A 97 -4.94 -3.87 -7.69
N TYR A 98 -6.24 -3.58 -7.88
CA TYR A 98 -7.05 -4.21 -8.92
C TYR A 98 -6.76 -3.60 -10.30
N SER A 99 -5.47 -3.54 -10.63
CA SER A 99 -4.89 -2.87 -11.79
C SER A 99 -3.62 -3.61 -12.22
N THR A 100 -3.05 -3.23 -13.38
CA THR A 100 -1.84 -3.90 -13.90
C THR A 100 -0.55 -3.36 -13.30
N ASN A 101 -0.55 -2.12 -12.81
CA ASN A 101 0.62 -1.42 -12.27
C ASN A 101 0.20 -0.27 -11.35
N LEU A 102 1.13 0.13 -10.48
CA LEU A 102 1.01 1.20 -9.50
C LEU A 102 2.37 1.91 -9.41
N VAL A 103 2.36 3.17 -8.99
CA VAL A 103 3.56 3.92 -8.60
C VAL A 103 3.44 4.23 -7.11
N VAL A 104 4.47 3.90 -6.34
CA VAL A 104 4.47 3.99 -4.88
C VAL A 104 5.83 4.49 -4.43
N ASP A 105 5.86 5.33 -3.39
CA ASP A 105 7.12 5.79 -2.80
C ASP A 105 7.90 4.61 -2.20
N GLN A 106 9.22 4.58 -2.39
CA GLN A 106 10.06 3.45 -1.97
C GLN A 106 9.97 3.14 -0.48
N ASP A 107 9.63 4.11 0.37
CA ASP A 107 9.52 3.90 1.82
C ASP A 107 8.26 3.09 2.21
N PHE A 108 7.27 2.99 1.31
CA PHE A 108 6.01 2.25 1.50
C PHE A 108 5.97 0.92 0.73
N VAL A 109 7.07 0.57 0.06
CA VAL A 109 7.27 -0.73 -0.58
C VAL A 109 7.97 -1.65 0.41
N LEU A 110 7.60 -2.93 0.43
CA LEU A 110 8.19 -3.96 1.28
C LEU A 110 8.89 -5.03 0.43
N ARG A 111 10.03 -5.55 0.89
CA ARG A 111 10.66 -6.72 0.26
C ARG A 111 9.87 -7.98 0.60
N VAL A 112 9.59 -8.80 -0.41
CA VAL A 112 8.96 -10.12 -0.21
C VAL A 112 10.04 -11.19 -0.18
N PRO A 113 10.14 -12.00 0.90
CA PRO A 113 11.08 -13.13 0.94
C PRO A 113 10.82 -14.13 -0.19
N GLU A 114 11.88 -14.54 -0.89
CA GLU A 114 11.78 -15.44 -2.07
C GLU A 114 11.33 -16.87 -1.72
N ASN A 115 11.39 -17.25 -0.45
CA ASN A 115 10.99 -18.56 0.04
C ASN A 115 9.48 -18.67 0.36
N LEU A 116 8.69 -17.61 0.14
CA LEU A 116 7.25 -17.59 0.36
C LEU A 116 6.49 -17.65 -0.97
N ASP A 117 5.31 -18.28 -0.96
CA ASP A 117 4.39 -18.23 -2.11
C ASP A 117 3.88 -16.79 -2.30
N PRO A 118 4.16 -16.13 -3.45
CA PRO A 118 3.75 -14.75 -3.68
C PRO A 118 2.25 -14.51 -3.56
N ALA A 119 1.40 -15.49 -3.92
CA ALA A 119 -0.05 -15.36 -3.77
C ALA A 119 -0.46 -15.37 -2.29
N GLY A 120 0.13 -16.25 -1.49
CA GLY A 120 -0.08 -16.32 -0.04
C GLY A 120 0.46 -15.12 0.74
N VAL A 121 1.39 -14.35 0.18
CA VAL A 121 1.93 -13.13 0.81
C VAL A 121 0.98 -11.95 0.74
N ALA A 122 0.19 -11.82 -0.33
CA ALA A 122 -0.69 -10.67 -0.55
C ALA A 122 -1.58 -10.34 0.67
N PRO A 123 -2.33 -11.29 1.26
CA PRO A 123 -3.16 -11.03 2.44
C PRO A 123 -2.39 -10.61 3.70
N LEU A 124 -1.07 -10.87 3.77
CA LEU A 124 -0.26 -10.47 4.92
C LEU A 124 -0.08 -8.94 5.00
N LEU A 125 -0.21 -8.25 3.86
CA LEU A 125 0.05 -6.82 3.72
C LEU A 125 -1.07 -5.91 4.27
N CYS A 126 -2.23 -6.50 4.59
CA CYS A 126 -3.28 -5.86 5.39
C CYS A 126 -3.73 -6.79 6.52
N ALA A 127 -4.49 -7.85 6.23
CA ALA A 127 -5.04 -8.72 7.28
C ALA A 127 -3.97 -9.27 8.23
N GLY A 128 -2.81 -9.67 7.69
CA GLY A 128 -1.68 -10.15 8.49
C GLY A 128 -1.12 -9.09 9.43
N ILE A 129 -0.68 -7.95 8.92
CA ILE A 129 -0.08 -6.90 9.75
C ILE A 129 -1.07 -6.30 10.76
N THR A 130 -2.34 -6.12 10.37
CA THR A 130 -3.39 -5.57 11.25
C THR A 130 -3.69 -6.48 12.43
N THR A 131 -3.56 -7.80 12.27
CA THR A 131 -3.71 -8.75 13.39
C THR A 131 -2.41 -8.97 14.16
N TYR A 132 -1.27 -8.96 13.48
CA TYR A 132 0.04 -9.15 14.11
C TYR A 132 0.43 -7.98 15.04
N SER A 133 0.23 -6.73 14.59
CA SER A 133 0.62 -5.53 15.33
C SER A 133 0.09 -5.48 16.78
N PRO A 134 -1.21 -5.71 17.06
CA PRO A 134 -1.71 -5.73 18.43
C PRO A 134 -1.29 -6.98 19.22
N LEU A 135 -0.96 -8.10 18.57
CA LEU A 135 -0.58 -9.34 19.25
C LEU A 135 0.88 -9.36 19.71
N ARG A 136 1.76 -8.62 19.05
CA ARG A 136 3.20 -8.61 19.33
C ARG A 136 3.58 -7.78 20.57
N GLN A 137 2.64 -7.02 21.14
CA GLN A 137 2.91 -6.12 22.27
C GLN A 137 3.47 -6.85 23.49
#